data_AF-A0A0H4XMQ2-F1
#
_entry.id   AF-A0A0H4XMQ2-F1
#
_cell.length_a   1.000
_cell.length_b   1.000
_cell.length_c   1.000
_cell.angle_alpha   90.00
_cell.angle_beta   90.00
_cell.angle_gamma   90.00
#
_symmetry.space_group_name_H-M   'P 1'
#
loop_
_entity.id
_entity.type
_entity.pdbx_description
1 polymer ?
#
loop_
_entity_poly.entity_id
_entity_poly.type
_entity_poly.pdbx_seq_one_letter_code
_entity_poly.pdbx_strand_id
1 'polypeptide(L)'
;MTTSSADDVNTLTKLEGDVMRAIQTKDLATLKALTSEDFIYRGADGAEMNRETFVTGVNEIPGHITSIEADGMKTHVFGDTGIMAGIQRSRLRMTDGSEASDAVYFTDVWQRRDGKWLMVFAHSSPVPPTDAVPQPQ
;
A
#
# COMPACT_ATOMS: atom_id res chain seq x y z
N MET A 1 -23.08 22.23 -1.10
CA MET A 1 -21.65 21.88 -1.03
C MET A 1 -21.57 20.37 -1.15
N THR A 2 -21.16 19.84 -2.30
CA THR A 2 -21.16 18.39 -2.59
C THR A 2 -19.94 17.97 -3.42
N THR A 3 -18.84 18.69 -3.29
CA THR A 3 -17.58 18.42 -4.03
C THR A 3 -16.57 17.57 -3.24
N SER A 4 -16.77 17.40 -1.93
CA SER A 4 -15.79 16.77 -1.01
C SER A 4 -15.34 15.37 -1.48
N SER A 5 -16.26 14.50 -1.88
CA SER A 5 -15.91 13.10 -2.16
C SER A 5 -14.98 12.93 -3.37
N ALA A 6 -15.11 13.74 -4.42
CA ALA A 6 -14.27 13.59 -5.61
C ALA A 6 -12.84 14.10 -5.34
N ASP A 7 -12.71 15.21 -4.61
CA ASP A 7 -11.41 15.74 -4.19
C ASP A 7 -10.73 14.84 -3.15
N ASP A 8 -11.50 14.28 -2.23
CA ASP A 8 -11.02 13.29 -1.25
C ASP A 8 -10.54 12.01 -1.96
N VAL A 9 -11.27 11.49 -2.96
CA VAL A 9 -10.83 10.33 -3.77
C VAL A 9 -9.52 10.64 -4.50
N ASN A 10 -9.40 11.82 -5.12
CA ASN A 10 -8.17 12.23 -5.80
C ASN A 10 -6.99 12.39 -4.83
N THR A 11 -7.25 12.91 -3.62
CA THR A 11 -6.24 13.06 -2.58
C THR A 11 -5.75 11.71 -2.09
N LEU A 12 -6.67 10.81 -1.74
CA LEU A 12 -6.35 9.45 -1.28
C LEU A 12 -5.59 8.66 -2.36
N THR A 13 -6.00 8.78 -3.62
CA THR A 13 -5.30 8.16 -4.77
C THR A 13 -3.84 8.62 -4.87
N LYS A 14 -3.57 9.90 -4.62
CA LYS A 14 -2.20 10.42 -4.60
C LYS A 14 -1.41 9.90 -3.40
N LEU A 15 -2.01 9.90 -2.22
CA LEU A 15 -1.37 9.42 -0.99
C LEU A 15 -1.02 7.93 -1.06
N GLU A 16 -1.90 7.13 -1.65
CA GLU A 16 -1.64 5.71 -1.92
C GLU A 16 -0.43 5.52 -2.85
N GLY A 17 -0.36 6.30 -3.93
CA GLY A 17 0.81 6.31 -4.82
C GLY A 17 2.09 6.78 -4.11
N ASP A 18 1.97 7.71 -3.17
CA ASP A 18 3.10 8.15 -2.34
C ASP A 18 3.55 7.04 -1.37
N VAL A 19 2.64 6.25 -0.81
CA VAL A 19 2.98 5.05 -0.01
C VAL A 19 3.71 4.04 -0.86
N MET A 20 3.18 3.67 -2.03
CA MET A 20 3.83 2.70 -2.92
C MET A 20 5.22 3.14 -3.34
N ARG A 21 5.38 4.43 -3.69
CA ARG A 21 6.70 5.01 -3.99
C ARG A 21 7.62 4.95 -2.78
N ALA A 22 7.13 5.28 -1.59
CA ALA A 22 7.93 5.24 -0.37
C ALA A 22 8.36 3.81 -0.01
N ILE A 23 7.53 2.78 -0.24
CA ILE A 23 7.94 1.38 -0.11
C ILE A 23 9.04 1.06 -1.14
N GLN A 24 8.80 1.39 -2.42
CA GLN A 24 9.74 1.13 -3.52
C GLN A 24 11.13 1.73 -3.24
N THR A 25 11.19 2.97 -2.75
CA THR A 25 12.44 3.69 -2.47
C THR A 25 12.95 3.51 -1.04
N LYS A 26 12.26 2.71 -0.21
CA LYS A 26 12.52 2.56 1.23
C LYS A 26 12.57 3.91 1.97
N ASP A 27 11.70 4.85 1.59
CA ASP A 27 11.54 6.14 2.28
C ASP A 27 10.71 5.97 3.56
N LEU A 28 11.41 5.58 4.62
CA LEU A 28 10.82 5.31 5.93
C LEU A 28 10.22 6.57 6.59
N ALA A 29 10.73 7.76 6.24
CA ALA A 29 10.22 9.01 6.79
C ALA A 29 8.83 9.31 6.22
N THR A 30 8.66 9.16 4.91
CA THR A 30 7.35 9.29 4.25
C THR A 30 6.38 8.23 4.77
N LEU A 31 6.78 6.97 4.89
CA LEU A 31 5.90 5.93 5.44
C LEU A 31 5.42 6.25 6.85
N LYS A 32 6.32 6.70 7.75
CA LYS A 32 5.94 7.13 9.11
C LYS A 32 5.03 8.36 9.10
N ALA A 33 5.19 9.27 8.14
CA ALA A 33 4.38 10.47 8.05
C ALA A 33 2.97 10.21 7.49
N LEU A 34 2.79 9.15 6.70
CA LEU A 34 1.53 8.77 6.07
C LEU A 34 0.72 7.76 6.90
N THR A 35 1.37 7.04 7.82
CA THR A 35 0.71 6.09 8.73
C THR A 35 0.42 6.72 10.09
N SER A 36 -0.73 6.39 10.69
CA SER A 36 -1.08 6.84 12.04
C SER A 36 -0.27 6.11 13.12
N GLU A 37 -0.20 6.66 14.33
CA GLU A 37 0.55 6.03 15.44
C GLU A 37 -0.03 4.67 15.88
N ASP A 38 -1.33 4.50 15.71
CA ASP A 38 -2.10 3.27 15.99
C ASP A 38 -2.26 2.38 14.75
N PHE A 39 -1.48 2.62 13.69
CA PHE A 39 -1.55 1.84 12.46
C PHE A 39 -1.25 0.35 12.69
N ILE A 40 -2.06 -0.49 12.04
CA ILE A 40 -1.88 -1.94 12.00
C ILE A 40 -1.82 -2.42 10.54
N TYR A 41 -0.85 -3.28 10.26
CA TYR A 41 -0.76 -4.04 9.02
C TYR A 41 -1.06 -5.52 9.29
N ARG A 42 -1.88 -6.15 8.43
CA ARG A 42 -2.07 -7.60 8.38
C ARG A 42 -1.63 -8.16 7.05
N GLY A 43 -0.56 -8.96 7.04
CA GLY A 43 0.04 -9.54 5.85
C GLY A 43 -0.71 -10.74 5.30
N ALA A 44 -0.40 -11.07 4.04
CA ALA A 44 -0.94 -12.24 3.34
C ALA A 44 -0.46 -13.58 3.96
N ASP A 45 0.60 -13.54 4.76
CA ASP A 45 1.13 -14.62 5.57
C ASP A 45 0.39 -14.79 6.92
N GLY A 46 -0.58 -13.92 7.21
CA GLY A 46 -1.34 -13.90 8.46
C GLY A 46 -0.63 -13.18 9.61
N ALA A 47 0.56 -12.59 9.39
CA ALA A 47 1.25 -11.82 10.40
C ALA A 47 0.58 -10.46 10.63
N GLU A 48 0.56 -10.01 11.89
CA GLU A 48 0.14 -8.66 12.26
C GLU A 48 1.37 -7.85 12.68
N MET A 49 1.47 -6.62 12.19
CA MET A 49 2.55 -5.69 12.49
C MET A 49 1.97 -4.35 12.93
N ASN A 50 2.57 -3.73 13.95
CA ASN A 50 2.35 -2.31 14.23
C ASN A 50 3.16 -1.44 13.24
N ARG A 51 3.00 -0.12 13.34
CA ARG A 51 3.71 0.83 12.48
C ARG A 51 5.23 0.64 12.47
N GLU A 52 5.86 0.52 13.64
CA GLU A 52 7.31 0.45 13.76
C GLU A 52 7.87 -0.84 13.13
N THR A 53 7.20 -1.97 13.36
CA THR A 53 7.56 -3.26 12.75
C THR A 53 7.31 -3.25 11.25
N PHE A 54 6.19 -2.67 10.78
CA PHE A 54 5.92 -2.53 9.35
C PHE A 54 6.99 -1.72 8.64
N VAL A 55 7.35 -0.54 9.17
CA VAL A 55 8.39 0.33 8.57
C VAL A 55 9.76 -0.35 8.59
N THR A 56 10.09 -1.07 9.66
CA THR A 56 11.31 -1.88 9.73
C THR A 56 11.30 -2.99 8.67
N GLY A 57 10.17 -3.69 8.54
CA GLY A 57 9.99 -4.74 7.54
C GLY A 57 10.21 -4.25 6.11
N VAL A 58 9.70 -3.07 5.76
CA VAL A 58 9.96 -2.44 4.44
C VAL A 58 11.46 -2.21 4.21
N ASN A 59 12.19 -1.74 5.22
CA ASN A 59 13.63 -1.54 5.12
C ASN A 59 14.39 -2.86 4.93
N GLU A 60 13.91 -3.93 5.54
CA GLU A 60 14.52 -5.27 5.52
C GLU A 60 14.20 -6.09 4.27
N ILE A 61 13.28 -5.63 3.39
CA ILE A 61 12.99 -6.30 2.11
C ILE A 61 14.32 -6.55 1.35
N PRO A 62 14.63 -7.80 0.99
CA PRO A 62 15.89 -8.12 0.33
C PRO A 62 15.96 -7.52 -1.07
N GLY A 63 17.17 -7.10 -1.47
CA GLY A 63 17.42 -6.56 -2.81
C GLY A 63 16.83 -5.16 -3.02
N HIS A 64 16.52 -4.85 -4.28
CA HIS A 64 15.98 -3.57 -4.74
C HIS A 64 14.60 -3.77 -5.35
N ILE A 65 13.62 -3.02 -4.86
CA ILE A 65 12.26 -3.05 -5.40
C ILE A 65 12.24 -2.20 -6.67
N THR A 66 12.15 -2.85 -7.83
CA THR A 66 12.25 -2.18 -9.12
C THR A 66 10.92 -1.59 -9.58
N SER A 67 9.80 -2.15 -9.14
CA SER A 67 8.45 -1.62 -9.38
C SER A 67 7.49 -2.04 -8.27
N ILE A 68 6.56 -1.14 -7.92
CA ILE A 68 5.34 -1.40 -7.16
C ILE A 68 4.21 -0.65 -7.87
N GLU A 69 3.17 -1.37 -8.28
CA GLU A 69 2.05 -0.84 -9.05
C GLU A 69 0.71 -1.32 -8.49
N ALA A 70 -0.31 -0.45 -8.58
CA ALA A 70 -1.69 -0.78 -8.21
C ALA A 70 -2.52 -1.04 -9.45
N ASP A 71 -3.22 -2.17 -9.49
CA ASP A 71 -4.13 -2.55 -10.56
C ASP A 71 -5.55 -2.71 -10.06
N GLY A 72 -6.52 -2.25 -10.88
CA GLY A 72 -7.94 -2.38 -10.57
C GLY A 72 -8.38 -1.65 -9.30
N MET A 73 -7.67 -0.57 -8.94
CA MET A 73 -7.89 0.17 -7.70
C MET A 73 -9.32 0.72 -7.60
N LYS A 74 -9.96 0.43 -6.48
CA LYS A 74 -11.30 0.91 -6.09
C LYS A 74 -11.16 1.79 -4.86
N THR A 75 -11.87 2.91 -4.86
CA THR A 75 -11.84 3.89 -3.77
C THR A 75 -13.25 4.21 -3.33
N HIS A 76 -13.50 4.16 -2.02
CA HIS A 76 -14.73 4.58 -1.39
C HIS A 76 -14.44 5.56 -0.26
N VAL A 77 -15.23 6.64 -0.16
CA VAL A 77 -15.08 7.64 0.90
C VAL A 77 -16.39 7.77 1.66
N PHE A 78 -16.30 7.68 2.98
CA PHE A 78 -17.39 7.76 3.95
C PHE A 78 -17.05 8.82 5.00
N GLY A 79 -17.44 10.08 4.75
CA GLY A 79 -17.10 11.19 5.65
C GLY A 79 -15.59 11.33 5.80
N ASP A 80 -15.08 11.05 7.00
CA ASP A 80 -13.65 11.13 7.35
C ASP A 80 -12.90 9.79 7.19
N THR A 81 -13.51 8.78 6.55
CA THR A 81 -12.88 7.48 6.29
C THR A 81 -12.80 7.21 4.80
N GLY A 82 -11.64 6.79 4.32
CA GLY A 82 -11.39 6.31 2.97
C GLY A 82 -11.02 4.85 2.98
N ILE A 83 -11.50 4.08 2.01
CA ILE A 83 -11.10 2.69 1.81
C ILE A 83 -10.62 2.56 0.38
N MET A 84 -9.41 2.04 0.23
CA MET A 84 -8.78 1.76 -1.05
C MET A 84 -8.49 0.27 -1.13
N ALA A 85 -8.78 -0.34 -2.27
CA ALA A 85 -8.50 -1.76 -2.47
C ALA A 85 -8.16 -2.05 -3.92
N GLY A 86 -7.28 -3.01 -4.15
CA GLY A 86 -6.86 -3.40 -5.50
C GLY A 86 -5.89 -4.57 -5.45
N ILE A 87 -5.15 -4.75 -6.54
CA ILE A 87 -4.02 -5.68 -6.60
C ILE A 87 -2.74 -4.86 -6.59
N GLN A 88 -1.86 -5.10 -5.63
CA GLN A 88 -0.50 -4.58 -5.66
C GLN A 88 0.38 -5.61 -6.36
N ARG A 89 1.05 -5.19 -7.44
CA ARG A 89 2.08 -5.99 -8.11
C ARG A 89 3.45 -5.41 -7.82
N SER A 90 4.40 -6.26 -7.48
CA SER A 90 5.77 -5.83 -7.19
C SER A 90 6.79 -6.64 -7.97
N ARG A 91 7.91 -5.99 -8.31
CA ARG A 91 9.09 -6.62 -8.90
C ARG A 91 10.30 -6.28 -8.06
N LEU A 92 11.12 -7.28 -7.79
CA LEU A 92 12.31 -7.17 -6.97
C LEU A 92 13.49 -7.72 -7.75
N ARG A 93 14.62 -7.01 -7.67
CA ARG A 93 15.93 -7.53 -8.06
C ARG A 93 16.70 -7.89 -6.80
N MET A 94 16.96 -9.18 -6.62
CA MET A 94 17.68 -9.73 -5.48
C MET A 94 19.17 -9.39 -5.54
N THR A 95 19.86 -9.54 -4.41
CA THR A 95 21.30 -9.26 -4.30
C THR A 95 22.17 -10.22 -5.12
N ASP A 96 21.66 -11.41 -5.42
CA ASP A 96 22.31 -12.39 -6.30
C ASP A 96 22.06 -12.14 -7.80
N GLY A 97 21.32 -11.08 -8.12
CA GLY A 97 20.97 -10.69 -9.48
C GLY A 97 19.71 -11.37 -10.05
N SER A 98 19.09 -12.29 -9.30
CA SER A 98 17.81 -12.88 -9.70
C SER A 98 16.66 -11.85 -9.61
N GLU A 99 15.63 -12.04 -10.43
CA GLU A 99 14.42 -11.22 -10.40
C GLU A 99 13.24 -12.03 -9.85
N ALA A 100 12.46 -11.41 -8.97
CA ALA A 100 11.25 -11.97 -8.40
C ALA A 100 10.06 -11.04 -8.68
N SER A 101 8.88 -11.61 -8.80
CA SER A 101 7.62 -10.86 -8.92
C SER A 101 6.62 -11.41 -7.92
N ASP A 102 5.80 -10.54 -7.36
CA ASP A 102 4.75 -10.89 -6.42
C ASP A 102 3.48 -10.08 -6.66
N ALA A 103 2.33 -10.63 -6.24
CA ALA A 103 1.03 -9.98 -6.33
C ALA A 103 0.18 -10.29 -5.09
N VAL A 104 -0.36 -9.25 -4.47
CA VAL A 104 -1.28 -9.35 -3.32
C VAL A 104 -2.54 -8.52 -3.56
N TYR A 105 -3.69 -8.99 -3.07
CA TYR A 105 -4.82 -8.10 -2.90
C TYR A 105 -4.53 -7.23 -1.70
N PHE A 106 -4.72 -5.92 -1.82
CA PHE A 106 -4.57 -4.99 -0.71
C PHE A 106 -5.89 -4.32 -0.36
N THR A 107 -6.04 -3.92 0.89
CA THR A 107 -7.11 -3.04 1.39
C THR A 107 -6.54 -2.11 2.43
N ASP A 108 -6.52 -0.83 2.10
CA ASP A 108 -5.94 0.22 2.91
C ASP A 108 -7.05 1.17 3.38
N VAL A 109 -7.10 1.36 4.69
CA VAL A 109 -8.07 2.21 5.36
C VAL A 109 -7.37 3.48 5.80
N TRP A 110 -7.90 4.59 5.31
CA TRP A 110 -7.45 5.93 5.58
C TRP A 110 -8.46 6.63 6.48
N GLN A 111 -7.98 7.40 7.45
CA GLN A 111 -8.81 8.24 8.29
C GLN A 111 -8.28 9.67 8.28
N ARG A 112 -9.17 10.65 8.13
CA ARG A 112 -8.83 12.06 8.27
C ARG A 112 -8.79 12.41 9.76
N ARG A 113 -7.61 12.75 10.27
CA ARG A 113 -7.36 13.17 11.65
C ARG A 113 -6.74 14.56 11.63
N ASP A 114 -7.33 15.50 12.36
CA ASP A 114 -6.88 16.90 12.43
C ASP A 114 -6.65 17.53 11.03
N GLY A 115 -7.53 17.20 10.08
CA GLY A 115 -7.47 17.70 8.70
C GLY A 115 -6.45 16.98 7.80
N LYS A 116 -5.74 15.96 8.28
CA LYS A 116 -4.78 15.16 7.51
C LYS A 116 -5.26 13.73 7.34
N TRP A 117 -5.21 13.21 6.12
CA TRP A 117 -5.42 11.79 5.86
C TRP A 117 -4.21 10.97 6.32
N LEU A 118 -4.45 9.96 7.14
CA LEU A 118 -3.46 9.00 7.62
C LEU A 118 -3.99 7.58 7.40
N MET A 119 -3.11 6.69 6.94
CA MET A 119 -3.43 5.27 6.85
C MET A 119 -3.45 4.70 8.27
N VAL A 120 -4.59 4.11 8.65
CA VAL A 120 -4.82 3.56 9.99
C VAL A 120 -4.84 2.04 10.00
N PHE A 121 -5.07 1.42 8.84
CA PHE A 121 -5.06 -0.03 8.71
C PHE A 121 -4.69 -0.42 7.28
N ALA A 122 -3.89 -1.45 7.12
CA ALA A 122 -3.60 -2.05 5.83
C ALA A 122 -3.72 -3.57 5.93
N HIS A 123 -4.29 -4.19 4.90
CA HIS A 123 -4.45 -5.63 4.85
C HIS A 123 -4.07 -6.17 3.48
N SER A 124 -3.22 -7.19 3.48
CA SER A 124 -2.84 -7.94 2.30
C SER A 124 -3.39 -9.36 2.38
N SER A 125 -3.84 -9.90 1.25
CA SER A 125 -4.17 -11.32 1.11
C SER A 125 -3.60 -11.90 -0.19
N PRO A 126 -3.36 -13.22 -0.25
CA PRO A 126 -2.80 -13.84 -1.44
C PRO A 126 -3.69 -13.65 -2.67
N VAL A 127 -3.07 -13.35 -3.81
CA VAL A 127 -3.74 -13.42 -5.11
C VAL A 127 -3.71 -14.87 -5.63
N PRO A 128 -4.81 -15.41 -6.17
CA PRO A 128 -4.82 -16.71 -6.79
C PRO A 128 -3.79 -16.80 -7.94
N PRO A 129 -3.18 -17.96 -8.20
CA PRO A 129 -2.17 -18.12 -9.26
C PRO A 129 -2.61 -17.64 -10.66
N THR A 130 -3.91 -17.68 -10.96
CA THR A 130 -4.50 -17.20 -12.22
C THR A 130 -4.37 -15.69 -12.43
N ASP A 131 -4.31 -14.90 -11.37
CA ASP A 131 -4.24 -13.42 -11.42
C ASP A 131 -2.79 -12.91 -11.24
N ALA A 132 -1.86 -13.82 -10.89
CA ALA A 132 -0.43 -13.53 -10.72
C ALA A 132 0.34 -13.49 -12.05
N VAL A 133 -0.20 -14.06 -13.14
CA VAL A 133 0.43 -14.03 -14.46
C VAL A 133 0.03 -12.72 -15.16
N PRO A 134 0.98 -11.86 -15.58
CA PRO A 134 0.67 -10.75 -16.46
C PRO A 134 0.04 -11.33 -17.74
N GLN A 135 -1.19 -10.95 -18.06
CA GLN A 135 -1.75 -11.34 -19.36
C GLN A 135 -0.85 -10.75 -20.45
N PRO A 136 -0.33 -11.56 -21.39
CA PRO A 136 0.39 -11.01 -22.52
C PRO A 136 -0.55 -10.09 -23.32
N GLN A 137 -0.09 -8.88 -23.60
CA GLN A 137 -0.68 -8.01 -24.62
C GLN A 137 -0.48 -8.61 -26.00
#